data_AF-A0A6B1GNW5-F1
#
_entry.id   AF-A0A6B1GNW5-F1
#
_cell.length_a   1.000
_cell.length_b   1.000
_cell.length_c   1.000
_cell.angle_alpha   90.00
_cell.angle_beta   90.00
_cell.angle_gamma   90.00
#
_symmetry.space_group_name_H-M   'P 1'
#
loop_
_entity.id
_entity.type
_entity.pdbx_description
1 polymer ?
#
loop_
_entity_poly.entity_id
_entity_poly.type
_entity_poly.pdbx_seq_one_letter_code
_entity_poly.pdbx_strand_id
1 'polypeptide(L)'
;MSDLGKVAEYIVEDFYNGRFDLSERGKISASSSWSTLPQVECTQYLRDANASDRTILLYLTFISAIDRARNSERCWWNGLELYESHPEVYDPLQLLQVSADQLTEYLQECGVSQNTEQDPQAWLDIAQTITFESSCPVSRVIYGKTVDAKHLLKDLSTRSEDGRNRFPLLSGSKTGRKWLYLLVNPGGAKITHIDSLPITVDVHVSLATENLRMSKQDRTESSNDAHYIQSVWRSAVNLMQLEEPDSIRDTCAGLDPALSFFGRYGCGHCDKVGAPVRLGRACNYCRLFR
;
A
#
# COMPACT_ATOMS: atom_id res chain seq x y z
N MET A 1 27.15 -10.42 5.81
CA MET A 1 25.82 -10.21 5.20
C MET A 1 25.83 -10.80 3.79
N SER A 2 24.86 -11.65 3.46
CA SER A 2 24.72 -12.19 2.09
C SER A 2 24.40 -11.06 1.11
N ASP A 3 24.69 -11.25 -0.18
CA ASP A 3 24.30 -10.28 -1.22
C ASP A 3 22.79 -9.99 -1.21
N LEU A 4 21.96 -10.99 -0.83
CA LEU A 4 20.52 -10.85 -0.69
C LEU A 4 20.12 -9.82 0.38
N GLY A 5 20.72 -9.91 1.58
CA GLY A 5 20.44 -8.99 2.68
C GLY A 5 20.81 -7.55 2.32
N LYS A 6 21.99 -7.35 1.73
CA LYS A 6 22.46 -6.03 1.29
C LYS A 6 21.57 -5.41 0.21
N VAL A 7 21.04 -6.21 -0.71
CA VAL A 7 20.13 -5.71 -1.76
C VAL A 7 18.84 -5.17 -1.15
N ALA A 8 18.22 -5.93 -0.23
CA ALA A 8 17.00 -5.48 0.44
C ALA A 8 17.25 -4.24 1.31
N GLU A 9 18.35 -4.25 2.07
CA GLU A 9 18.80 -3.10 2.86
C GLU A 9 18.94 -1.85 2.00
N TYR A 10 19.70 -1.92 0.90
CA TYR A 10 19.88 -0.76 0.01
C TYR A 10 18.58 -0.25 -0.59
N ILE A 11 17.64 -1.13 -0.97
CA ILE A 11 16.34 -0.71 -1.50
C ILE A 11 15.53 0.05 -0.43
N VAL A 12 15.39 -0.53 0.77
CA VAL A 12 14.67 0.10 1.87
C VAL A 12 15.33 1.42 2.25
N GLU A 13 16.63 1.39 2.50
CA GLU A 13 17.39 2.54 2.93
C GLU A 13 17.44 3.68 1.89
N ASP A 14 17.50 3.38 0.59
CA ASP A 14 17.47 4.42 -0.43
C ASP A 14 16.06 5.01 -0.56
N PHE A 15 15.01 4.19 -0.42
CA PHE A 15 13.64 4.66 -0.46
C PHE A 15 13.26 5.53 0.74
N TYR A 16 13.46 5.03 1.96
CA TYR A 16 13.03 5.75 3.17
C TYR A 16 13.83 7.04 3.41
N ASN A 17 15.08 7.11 2.93
CA ASN A 17 15.92 8.30 3.04
C ASN A 17 15.90 9.18 1.78
N GLY A 18 15.06 8.88 0.79
CA GLY A 18 14.95 9.68 -0.45
C GLY A 18 16.24 9.75 -1.27
N ARG A 19 17.04 8.68 -1.30
CA ARG A 19 18.34 8.60 -2.00
C ARG A 19 18.25 8.01 -3.41
N PHE A 20 17.06 7.69 -3.90
CA PHE A 20 16.89 7.27 -5.28
C PHE A 20 17.14 8.43 -6.26
N ASP A 21 17.95 8.18 -7.28
CA ASP A 21 18.24 9.14 -8.35
C ASP A 21 17.14 9.09 -9.43
N LEU A 22 16.34 10.15 -9.48
CA LEU A 22 15.22 10.28 -10.42
C LEU A 22 15.53 11.19 -11.63
N SER A 23 16.75 11.71 -11.74
CA SER A 23 17.13 12.76 -12.71
C SER A 23 16.85 12.38 -14.18
N GLU A 24 17.03 11.12 -14.54
CA GLU A 24 16.84 10.61 -15.91
C GLU A 24 15.41 10.13 -16.23
N ARG A 25 14.47 10.22 -15.28
CA ARG A 25 13.12 9.66 -15.44
C ARG A 25 12.06 10.69 -15.83
N GLY A 26 12.49 11.87 -16.29
CA GLY A 26 11.61 12.96 -16.74
C GLY A 26 10.86 13.63 -15.59
N LYS A 27 9.77 14.35 -15.89
CA LYS A 27 8.88 14.91 -14.86
C LYS A 27 8.12 13.78 -14.18
N ILE A 28 8.71 13.21 -13.13
CA ILE A 28 8.00 12.32 -12.24
C ILE A 28 7.25 13.19 -11.23
N SER A 29 5.91 13.06 -11.18
CA SER A 29 5.12 13.60 -10.07
C SER A 29 5.29 12.80 -8.77
N ALA A 30 5.95 11.65 -8.87
CA ALA A 30 5.98 10.65 -7.82
C ALA A 30 6.89 11.01 -6.66
N SER A 31 6.33 10.77 -5.50
CA SER A 31 6.97 10.64 -4.20
C SER A 31 8.27 9.85 -4.29
N SER A 32 9.38 10.53 -4.07
CA SER A 32 10.74 9.95 -4.10
C SER A 32 11.09 9.13 -2.86
N SER A 33 10.24 9.15 -1.83
CA SER A 33 10.50 8.53 -0.53
C SER A 33 9.22 8.14 0.19
N TRP A 34 9.34 7.35 1.26
CA TRP A 34 8.20 7.01 2.11
C TRP A 34 7.46 8.23 2.65
N SER A 35 8.19 9.22 3.19
CA SER A 35 7.59 10.42 3.81
C SER A 35 6.87 11.32 2.82
N THR A 36 7.20 11.22 1.53
CA THR A 36 6.58 12.02 0.47
C THR A 36 5.47 11.26 -0.26
N LEU A 37 5.13 10.04 0.16
CA LEU A 37 3.99 9.29 -0.40
C LEU A 37 2.69 10.04 -0.07
N PRO A 38 1.73 10.18 -1.01
CA PRO A 38 0.56 11.01 -0.79
C PRO A 38 -0.30 10.51 0.38
N GLN A 39 -0.41 9.18 0.54
CA GLN A 39 -1.08 8.60 1.70
C GLN A 39 -0.40 8.89 3.04
N VAL A 40 0.92 9.11 3.04
CA VAL A 40 1.68 9.49 4.24
C VAL A 40 1.50 10.98 4.52
N GLU A 41 1.64 11.83 3.49
CA GLU A 41 1.46 13.28 3.62
C GLU A 41 0.02 13.64 4.00
N CYS A 42 -0.99 13.05 3.36
CA CYS A 42 -2.40 13.27 3.71
C CYS A 42 -2.70 12.83 5.15
N THR A 43 -2.12 11.70 5.60
CA THR A 43 -2.30 11.26 6.98
C THR A 43 -1.61 12.20 7.97
N GLN A 44 -0.42 12.70 7.63
CA GLN A 44 0.28 13.68 8.46
C GLN A 44 -0.52 14.99 8.54
N TYR A 45 -1.08 15.44 7.42
CA TYR A 45 -1.96 16.61 7.38
C TYR A 45 -3.17 16.44 8.31
N LEU A 46 -3.86 15.30 8.23
CA LEU A 46 -4.99 14.99 9.12
C LEU A 46 -4.57 15.02 10.59
N ARG A 47 -3.39 14.47 10.90
CA ARG A 47 -2.84 14.47 12.26
C ARG A 47 -2.51 15.89 12.74
N ASP A 48 -1.90 16.72 11.90
CA ASP A 48 -1.59 18.12 12.19
C ASP A 48 -2.87 18.95 12.39
N ALA A 49 -3.95 18.58 11.69
CA ALA A 49 -5.31 19.10 11.88
C ALA A 49 -6.04 18.53 13.11
N ASN A 50 -5.37 17.77 13.98
CA ASN A 50 -5.93 17.11 15.17
C ASN A 50 -7.07 16.11 14.87
N ALA A 51 -7.08 15.49 13.69
CA ALA A 51 -7.98 14.38 13.43
C ALA A 51 -7.69 13.21 14.39
N SER A 52 -8.74 12.54 14.86
CA SER A 52 -8.58 11.38 15.75
C SER A 52 -7.92 10.20 15.04
N ASP A 53 -7.26 9.30 15.78
CA ASP A 53 -6.73 8.05 15.22
C ASP A 53 -7.80 7.29 14.43
N ARG A 54 -9.03 7.22 14.95
CA ARG A 54 -10.16 6.57 14.27
C ARG A 54 -10.47 7.23 12.93
N THR A 55 -10.47 8.56 12.88
CA THR A 55 -10.70 9.34 11.65
C THR A 55 -9.63 9.03 10.62
N ILE A 56 -8.37 8.97 11.02
CA ILE A 56 -7.25 8.61 10.15
C ILE A 56 -7.42 7.18 9.60
N LEU A 57 -7.78 6.21 10.45
CA LEU A 57 -8.00 4.82 10.01
C LEU A 57 -9.19 4.70 9.04
N LEU A 58 -10.25 5.47 9.25
CA LEU A 58 -11.40 5.53 8.34
C LEU A 58 -11.01 6.14 6.99
N TYR A 59 -10.32 7.27 7.00
CA TYR A 59 -9.78 7.91 5.79
C TYR A 59 -8.92 6.95 4.97
N LEU A 60 -7.94 6.30 5.62
CA LEU A 60 -7.08 5.31 4.98
C LEU A 60 -7.88 4.13 4.41
N THR A 61 -8.92 3.69 5.11
CA THR A 61 -9.77 2.56 4.69
C THR A 61 -10.58 2.89 3.45
N PHE A 62 -11.30 4.02 3.46
CA PHE A 62 -12.14 4.40 2.33
C PHE A 62 -11.31 4.72 1.07
N ILE A 63 -10.26 5.53 1.20
CA ILE A 63 -9.43 5.87 0.04
C ILE A 63 -8.68 4.65 -0.49
N SER A 64 -8.18 3.75 0.37
CA SER A 64 -7.55 2.51 -0.11
C SER A 64 -8.51 1.61 -0.90
N ALA A 65 -9.82 1.63 -0.58
CA ALA A 65 -10.80 0.82 -1.29
C ALA A 65 -10.96 1.26 -2.75
N ILE A 66 -10.81 2.56 -3.02
CA ILE A 66 -11.04 3.14 -4.34
C ILE A 66 -9.77 3.65 -5.02
N ASP A 67 -8.60 3.51 -4.39
CA ASP A 67 -7.26 3.75 -4.96
C ASP A 67 -6.93 2.70 -6.03
N ARG A 68 -7.73 2.72 -7.09
CA ARG A 68 -7.80 1.75 -8.17
C ARG A 68 -7.65 2.53 -9.49
N ALA A 69 -6.40 2.85 -9.83
CA ALA A 69 -5.87 3.13 -11.19
C ALA A 69 -5.50 4.58 -11.62
N ARG A 70 -4.50 4.60 -12.53
CA ARG A 70 -3.79 5.66 -13.28
C ARG A 70 -3.24 6.89 -12.55
N ASN A 71 -3.90 7.44 -11.53
CA ASN A 71 -3.38 8.58 -10.78
C ASN A 71 -3.65 8.45 -9.28
N SER A 72 -3.08 7.42 -8.67
CA SER A 72 -3.22 7.13 -7.24
C SER A 72 -2.89 8.35 -6.38
N GLU A 73 -1.88 9.14 -6.77
CA GLU A 73 -1.46 10.32 -6.02
C GLU A 73 -2.57 11.35 -5.92
N ARG A 74 -3.21 11.67 -7.05
CA ARG A 74 -4.34 12.61 -7.07
C ARG A 74 -5.54 12.08 -6.28
N CYS A 75 -5.79 10.78 -6.27
CA CYS A 75 -6.88 10.19 -5.50
C CYS A 75 -6.75 10.48 -3.99
N TRP A 76 -5.53 10.38 -3.43
CA TRP A 76 -5.29 10.71 -2.01
C TRP A 76 -5.55 12.18 -1.70
N TRP A 77 -5.03 13.10 -2.52
CA TRP A 77 -5.24 14.54 -2.33
C TRP A 77 -6.70 14.94 -2.50
N ASN A 78 -7.38 14.43 -3.53
CA ASN A 78 -8.82 14.60 -3.72
C ASN A 78 -9.62 14.04 -2.52
N GLY A 79 -9.16 12.93 -1.94
CA GLY A 79 -9.74 12.38 -0.73
C GLY A 79 -9.62 13.33 0.46
N LEU A 80 -8.49 14.04 0.57
CA LEU A 80 -8.29 15.05 1.60
C LEU A 80 -9.21 16.26 1.39
N GLU A 81 -9.35 16.74 0.16
CA GLU A 81 -10.30 17.79 -0.21
C GLU A 81 -11.74 17.38 0.18
N LEU A 82 -12.13 16.14 -0.12
CA LEU A 82 -13.43 15.58 0.30
C LEU A 82 -13.60 15.54 1.81
N TYR A 83 -12.53 15.25 2.57
CA TYR A 83 -12.61 15.25 4.03
C TYR A 83 -12.82 16.66 4.58
N GLU A 84 -12.25 17.68 3.95
CA GLU A 84 -12.40 19.07 4.37
C GLU A 84 -13.78 19.63 4.05
N SER A 85 -14.34 19.29 2.88
CA SER A 85 -15.65 19.77 2.42
C SER A 85 -16.82 18.96 2.97
N HIS A 86 -16.66 17.64 3.11
CA HIS A 86 -17.72 16.68 3.46
C HIS A 86 -17.23 15.63 4.48
N PRO A 87 -16.76 16.03 5.68
CA PRO A 87 -16.23 15.09 6.68
C PRO A 87 -17.23 13.99 7.09
N GLU A 88 -18.53 14.23 6.96
CA GLU A 88 -19.60 13.27 7.25
C GLU A 88 -19.49 11.97 6.44
N VAL A 89 -18.91 12.01 5.23
CA VAL A 89 -18.78 10.81 4.38
C VAL A 89 -17.69 9.85 4.86
N TYR A 90 -16.84 10.29 5.80
CA TYR A 90 -15.83 9.45 6.44
C TYR A 90 -16.28 8.89 7.79
N ASP A 91 -17.35 9.41 8.39
CA ASP A 91 -17.94 8.83 9.60
C ASP A 91 -19.03 7.82 9.22
N PRO A 92 -18.87 6.51 9.53
CA PRO A 92 -19.81 5.49 9.10
C PRO A 92 -21.26 5.71 9.57
N LEU A 93 -21.48 6.33 10.73
CA LEU A 93 -22.83 6.58 11.23
C LEU A 93 -23.47 7.76 10.50
N GLN A 94 -22.70 8.83 10.29
CA GLN A 94 -23.19 10.02 9.59
C GLN A 94 -23.38 9.76 8.10
N LEU A 95 -22.47 9.01 7.47
CA LEU A 95 -22.58 8.64 6.07
C LEU A 95 -23.88 7.88 5.78
N LEU A 96 -24.34 7.02 6.69
CA LEU A 96 -25.60 6.28 6.51
C LEU A 96 -26.85 7.17 6.56
N GLN A 97 -26.70 8.45 6.89
CA GLN A 97 -27.75 9.47 6.77
C GLN A 97 -27.68 10.24 5.44
N VAL A 98 -26.59 10.11 4.69
CA VAL A 98 -26.39 10.72 3.36
C VAL A 98 -27.06 9.83 2.32
N SER A 99 -27.80 10.44 1.39
CA SER A 99 -28.41 9.68 0.29
C SER A 99 -27.34 9.16 -0.68
N ALA A 100 -27.61 8.03 -1.36
CA ALA A 100 -26.66 7.45 -2.31
C ALA A 100 -26.33 8.41 -3.47
N ASP A 101 -27.32 9.18 -3.95
CA ASP A 101 -27.14 10.18 -4.99
C ASP A 101 -26.22 11.31 -4.52
N GLN A 102 -26.44 11.83 -3.31
CA GLN A 102 -25.63 12.89 -2.71
C GLN A 102 -24.18 12.43 -2.44
N LEU A 103 -23.98 11.20 -1.97
CA LEU A 103 -22.64 10.64 -1.85
C LEU A 103 -21.94 10.56 -3.21
N THR A 104 -22.66 10.15 -4.24
CA THR A 104 -22.13 10.08 -5.60
C THR A 104 -21.70 11.46 -6.08
N GLU A 105 -22.54 12.49 -5.88
CA GLU A 105 -22.23 13.88 -6.20
C GLU A 105 -20.95 14.35 -5.49
N TYR A 106 -20.83 14.15 -4.17
CA TYR A 106 -19.65 14.55 -3.40
C TYR A 106 -18.36 13.88 -3.88
N LEU A 107 -18.42 12.57 -4.12
CA LEU A 107 -17.28 11.80 -4.63
C LEU A 107 -16.85 12.25 -6.04
N GLN A 108 -17.80 12.67 -6.88
CA GLN A 108 -17.52 13.17 -8.23
C GLN A 108 -17.00 14.60 -8.21
N GLU A 109 -17.59 15.49 -7.42
CA GLU A 109 -17.22 16.90 -7.30
C GLU A 109 -15.76 17.05 -6.88
N CYS A 110 -15.34 16.29 -5.86
CA CYS A 110 -13.95 16.26 -5.40
C CYS A 110 -13.04 15.40 -6.32
N GLY A 111 -13.57 14.78 -7.38
CA GLY A 111 -12.81 13.92 -8.29
C GLY A 111 -12.23 12.66 -7.65
N VAL A 112 -12.80 12.21 -6.53
CA VAL A 112 -12.38 11.03 -5.77
C VAL A 112 -12.80 9.76 -6.50
N SER A 113 -14.04 9.71 -6.99
CA SER A 113 -14.58 8.57 -7.74
C SER A 113 -14.24 8.65 -9.23
N GLN A 114 -13.93 7.49 -9.80
CA GLN A 114 -13.81 7.29 -11.25
C GLN A 114 -14.93 6.42 -11.81
N ASN A 115 -15.63 5.68 -10.93
CA ASN A 115 -16.79 4.86 -11.25
C ASN A 115 -17.98 5.25 -10.37
N THR A 116 -18.94 5.93 -10.98
CA THR A 116 -20.11 6.55 -10.34
C THR A 116 -21.09 5.55 -9.74
N GLU A 117 -20.96 4.26 -10.03
CA GLU A 117 -21.79 3.21 -9.44
C GLU A 117 -21.01 2.41 -8.41
N GLN A 118 -19.82 1.91 -8.78
CA GLN A 118 -19.07 0.98 -7.93
C GLN A 118 -18.43 1.65 -6.71
N ASP A 119 -17.91 2.87 -6.85
CA ASP A 119 -17.17 3.52 -5.76
C ASP A 119 -18.11 3.98 -4.64
N PRO A 120 -19.23 4.69 -4.90
CA PRO A 120 -20.18 5.08 -3.86
C PRO A 120 -20.80 3.86 -3.17
N GLN A 121 -21.15 2.82 -3.93
CA GLN A 121 -21.71 1.59 -3.35
C GLN A 121 -20.72 0.90 -2.41
N ALA A 122 -19.45 0.79 -2.81
CA ALA A 122 -18.44 0.20 -1.95
C ALA A 122 -18.20 1.02 -0.68
N TRP A 123 -18.23 2.35 -0.78
CA TRP A 123 -18.12 3.26 0.34
C TRP A 123 -19.27 3.06 1.34
N LEU A 124 -20.51 2.92 0.85
CA LEU A 124 -21.68 2.60 1.69
C LEU A 124 -21.56 1.22 2.34
N ASP A 125 -21.18 0.18 1.59
CA ASP A 125 -21.05 -1.19 2.13
C ASP A 125 -19.99 -1.27 3.25
N ILE A 126 -18.86 -0.57 3.09
CA ILE A 126 -17.83 -0.46 4.13
C ILE A 126 -18.39 0.21 5.39
N ALA A 127 -19.11 1.33 5.24
CA ALA A 127 -19.70 2.04 6.37
C ALA A 127 -20.79 1.24 7.09
N GLN A 128 -21.64 0.52 6.33
CA GLN A 128 -22.62 -0.40 6.88
C GLN A 128 -21.94 -1.50 7.71
N THR A 129 -20.89 -2.11 7.16
CA THR A 129 -20.15 -3.15 7.88
C THR A 129 -19.52 -2.60 9.16
N ILE A 130 -18.85 -1.45 9.11
CA ILE A 130 -18.22 -0.85 10.29
C ILE A 130 -19.24 -0.50 11.38
N THR A 131 -20.44 -0.11 10.97
CA THR A 131 -21.53 0.28 11.87
C THR A 131 -22.22 -0.91 12.51
N PHE A 132 -22.65 -1.88 11.69
CA PHE A 132 -23.54 -2.96 12.13
C PHE A 132 -22.78 -4.24 12.51
N GLU A 133 -21.57 -4.45 11.98
CA GLU A 133 -20.74 -5.61 12.25
C GLU A 133 -19.53 -5.25 13.13
N SER A 134 -19.79 -4.60 14.26
CA SER A 134 -18.74 -4.06 15.17
C SER A 134 -17.75 -5.10 15.72
N SER A 135 -18.11 -6.38 15.69
CA SER A 135 -17.27 -7.49 16.16
C SER A 135 -16.28 -8.00 15.12
N CYS A 136 -16.43 -7.64 13.84
CA CYS A 136 -15.53 -8.12 12.79
C CYS A 136 -14.12 -7.53 12.97
N PRO A 137 -13.05 -8.27 12.58
CA PRO A 137 -11.67 -7.82 12.68
C PRO A 137 -11.41 -6.39 12.19
N VAL A 138 -11.94 -5.99 11.03
CA VAL A 138 -11.70 -4.65 10.47
C VAL A 138 -12.37 -3.55 11.32
N SER A 139 -13.63 -3.74 11.71
CA SER A 139 -14.33 -2.81 12.62
C SER A 139 -13.54 -2.67 13.93
N ARG A 140 -13.09 -3.78 14.51
CA ARG A 140 -12.33 -3.79 15.76
C ARG A 140 -11.03 -2.96 15.67
N VAL A 141 -10.27 -3.07 14.57
CA VAL A 141 -9.03 -2.29 14.42
C VAL A 141 -9.33 -0.80 14.24
N ILE A 142 -10.39 -0.43 13.52
CA ILE A 142 -10.85 0.95 13.38
C ILE A 142 -11.24 1.57 14.73
N TYR A 143 -11.83 0.77 15.63
CA TYR A 143 -12.13 1.16 17.02
C TYR A 143 -10.97 0.94 18.01
N GLY A 144 -9.73 0.88 17.52
CA GLY A 144 -8.52 0.91 18.34
C GLY A 144 -8.19 -0.40 19.08
N LYS A 145 -8.81 -1.53 18.71
CA LYS A 145 -8.46 -2.84 19.27
C LYS A 145 -7.27 -3.43 18.54
N THR A 146 -6.49 -4.22 19.27
CA THR A 146 -5.41 -5.03 18.69
C THR A 146 -5.99 -6.20 17.90
N VAL A 147 -5.56 -6.36 16.65
CA VAL A 147 -6.02 -7.42 15.75
C VAL A 147 -4.83 -8.02 14.99
N ASP A 148 -4.91 -9.31 14.69
CA ASP A 148 -3.91 -10.03 13.90
C ASP A 148 -4.01 -9.70 12.40
N ALA A 149 -2.87 -9.48 11.75
CA ALA A 149 -2.81 -9.16 10.31
C ALA A 149 -3.51 -10.22 9.43
N LYS A 150 -3.41 -11.51 9.75
CA LYS A 150 -4.07 -12.59 8.97
C LYS A 150 -5.57 -12.59 9.17
N HIS A 151 -6.05 -12.26 10.38
CA HIS A 151 -7.48 -12.12 10.63
C HIS A 151 -8.08 -10.95 9.84
N LEU A 152 -7.36 -9.83 9.75
CA LEU A 152 -7.77 -8.70 8.92
C LEU A 152 -7.83 -9.09 7.43
N LEU A 153 -6.79 -9.71 6.87
CA LEU A 153 -6.80 -10.18 5.47
C LEU A 153 -7.96 -11.15 5.19
N LYS A 154 -8.26 -12.04 6.12
CA LYS A 154 -9.38 -12.99 6.00
C LYS A 154 -10.72 -12.26 6.05
N ASP A 155 -10.86 -11.25 6.91
CA ASP A 155 -12.10 -10.48 7.03
C ASP A 155 -12.38 -9.65 5.77
N LEU A 156 -11.35 -9.12 5.10
CA LEU A 156 -11.51 -8.41 3.83
C LEU A 156 -12.16 -9.27 2.74
N SER A 157 -11.94 -10.59 2.74
CA SER A 157 -12.56 -11.53 1.79
C SER A 157 -13.85 -12.19 2.31
N THR A 158 -14.27 -11.85 3.53
CA THR A 158 -15.48 -12.40 4.14
C THR A 158 -16.72 -11.64 3.65
N ARG A 159 -17.82 -12.39 3.50
CA ARG A 159 -19.14 -11.85 3.14
C ARG A 159 -20.03 -11.70 4.37
N SER A 160 -20.93 -10.73 4.32
CA SER A 160 -22.02 -10.59 5.27
C SER A 160 -23.03 -11.74 5.14
N GLU A 161 -23.95 -11.85 6.09
CA GLU A 161 -24.97 -12.92 6.11
C GLU A 161 -25.88 -12.90 4.89
N ASP A 162 -26.15 -11.71 4.34
CA ASP A 162 -26.92 -11.51 3.10
C ASP A 162 -26.09 -11.73 1.82
N GLY A 163 -24.84 -12.18 1.95
CA GLY A 163 -23.97 -12.58 0.85
C GLY A 163 -23.22 -11.43 0.16
N ARG A 164 -23.34 -10.19 0.64
CA ARG A 164 -22.56 -9.03 0.15
C ARG A 164 -21.12 -9.10 0.62
N ASN A 165 -20.20 -8.50 -0.13
CA ASN A 165 -18.83 -8.35 0.35
C ASN A 165 -18.82 -7.26 1.43
N ARG A 166 -18.21 -7.54 2.59
CA ARG A 166 -18.12 -6.58 3.70
C ARG A 166 -17.22 -5.39 3.38
N PHE A 167 -16.08 -5.69 2.78
CA PHE A 167 -15.05 -4.71 2.42
C PHE A 167 -14.76 -4.83 0.92
N PRO A 168 -15.75 -4.48 0.07
CA PRO A 168 -15.57 -4.54 -1.37
C PRO A 168 -14.32 -3.74 -1.75
N LEU A 169 -13.63 -4.22 -2.79
CA LEU A 169 -12.45 -3.58 -3.38
C LEU A 169 -11.16 -3.58 -2.53
N LEU A 170 -11.26 -3.77 -1.21
CA LEU A 170 -10.11 -3.96 -0.33
C LEU A 170 -9.60 -5.41 -0.33
N SER A 171 -10.43 -6.38 -0.72
CA SER A 171 -10.11 -7.81 -0.70
C SER A 171 -9.03 -8.27 -1.69
N GLY A 172 -8.60 -7.40 -2.60
CA GLY A 172 -7.54 -7.69 -3.56
C GLY A 172 -6.20 -7.97 -2.89
N SER A 173 -5.44 -8.94 -3.41
CA SER A 173 -4.17 -9.37 -2.82
C SER A 173 -3.12 -8.26 -2.71
N LYS A 174 -3.16 -7.26 -3.60
CA LYS A 174 -2.34 -6.03 -3.55
C LYS A 174 -2.95 -4.98 -2.62
N THR A 175 -4.22 -4.64 -2.84
CA THR A 175 -4.92 -3.56 -2.10
C THR A 175 -5.01 -3.86 -0.61
N GLY A 176 -5.41 -5.07 -0.21
CA GLY A 176 -5.56 -5.42 1.20
C GLY A 176 -4.24 -5.42 1.96
N ARG A 177 -3.14 -5.83 1.32
CA ARG A 177 -1.79 -5.76 1.93
C ARG A 177 -1.31 -4.33 2.05
N LYS A 178 -1.53 -3.51 1.02
CA LYS A 178 -1.25 -2.07 1.06
C LYS A 178 -1.99 -1.39 2.20
N TRP A 179 -3.30 -1.59 2.26
CA TRP A 179 -4.14 -1.06 3.31
C TRP A 179 -3.63 -1.43 4.70
N LEU A 180 -3.23 -2.69 4.94
CA LEU A 180 -2.71 -3.12 6.24
C LEU A 180 -1.47 -2.36 6.70
N TYR A 181 -0.46 -2.23 5.84
CA TYR A 181 0.73 -1.50 6.25
C TYR A 181 0.46 -0.01 6.45
N LEU A 182 -0.48 0.57 5.68
CA LEU A 182 -0.92 1.96 5.87
C LEU A 182 -1.65 2.17 7.19
N LEU A 183 -2.48 1.21 7.61
CA LEU A 183 -3.11 1.28 8.93
C LEU A 183 -2.07 1.28 10.04
N VAL A 184 -0.98 0.51 9.94
CA VAL A 184 0.09 0.53 10.95
C VAL A 184 0.89 1.82 10.87
N ASN A 185 1.39 2.16 9.69
CA ASN A 185 2.18 3.35 9.42
C ASN A 185 1.74 3.90 8.05
N PRO A 186 1.14 5.10 7.99
CA PRO A 186 1.11 6.15 9.02
C PRO A 186 -0.03 6.05 10.06
N GLY A 187 -0.98 5.13 9.90
CA GLY A 187 -2.25 5.15 10.63
C GLY A 187 -2.22 4.89 12.15
N GLY A 188 -1.15 4.30 12.69
CA GLY A 188 -1.02 4.02 14.13
C GLY A 188 -1.87 2.87 14.66
N ALA A 189 -2.46 2.04 13.79
CA ALA A 189 -3.25 0.88 14.18
C ALA A 189 -2.42 -0.17 14.92
N LYS A 190 -3.05 -0.81 15.92
CA LYS A 190 -2.45 -1.90 16.70
C LYS A 190 -2.65 -3.22 15.97
N ILE A 191 -1.73 -3.58 15.08
CA ILE A 191 -1.80 -4.82 14.30
C ILE A 191 -0.63 -5.74 14.68
N THR A 192 -0.94 -6.96 15.13
CA THR A 192 0.09 -7.98 15.44
C THR A 192 0.45 -8.81 14.21
N HIS A 193 1.68 -9.34 14.20
CA HIS A 193 2.21 -10.19 13.14
C HIS A 193 2.23 -9.53 11.75
N ILE A 194 2.46 -8.21 11.70
CA ILE A 194 2.59 -7.46 10.43
C ILE A 194 3.78 -7.94 9.59
N ASP A 195 4.82 -8.44 10.25
CA ASP A 195 6.01 -9.07 9.68
C ASP A 195 5.70 -10.35 8.90
N SER A 196 4.54 -10.95 9.15
CA SER A 196 4.07 -12.14 8.41
C SER A 196 3.51 -11.81 7.02
N LEU A 197 3.26 -10.53 6.71
CA LEU A 197 2.77 -10.13 5.41
C LEU A 197 3.85 -10.36 4.35
N PRO A 198 3.54 -11.08 3.25
CA PRO A 198 4.48 -11.18 2.15
C PRO A 198 4.43 -9.89 1.31
N ILE A 199 5.50 -9.61 0.57
CA ILE A 199 5.46 -8.61 -0.49
C ILE A 199 4.39 -8.96 -1.55
N THR A 200 3.91 -7.94 -2.23
CA THR A 200 3.11 -8.06 -3.44
C THR A 200 4.04 -8.31 -4.62
N VAL A 201 3.69 -9.30 -5.45
CA VAL A 201 4.44 -9.62 -6.66
C VAL A 201 3.62 -9.15 -7.86
N ASP A 202 4.11 -8.14 -8.55
CA ASP A 202 3.65 -7.70 -9.86
C ASP A 202 4.79 -7.73 -10.88
N VAL A 203 4.50 -7.37 -12.13
CA VAL A 203 5.48 -7.41 -13.22
C VAL A 203 6.76 -6.64 -12.91
N HIS A 204 6.68 -5.53 -12.19
CA HIS A 204 7.84 -4.71 -11.85
C HIS A 204 8.68 -5.34 -10.73
N VAL A 205 8.03 -5.96 -9.74
CA VAL A 205 8.69 -6.71 -8.67
C VAL A 205 9.35 -7.97 -9.24
N SER A 206 8.68 -8.71 -10.13
CA SER A 206 9.27 -9.86 -10.82
C SER A 206 10.52 -9.45 -11.61
N LEU A 207 10.42 -8.37 -12.39
CA LEU A 207 11.53 -7.84 -13.18
C LEU A 207 12.72 -7.41 -12.29
N ALA A 208 12.44 -6.74 -11.17
CA ALA A 208 13.48 -6.35 -10.21
C ALA A 208 14.18 -7.58 -9.62
N THR A 209 13.42 -8.59 -9.22
CA THR A 209 13.93 -9.84 -8.67
C THR A 209 14.88 -10.53 -9.65
N GLU A 210 14.50 -10.62 -10.92
CA GLU A 210 15.33 -11.23 -11.96
C GLU A 210 16.60 -10.40 -12.24
N ASN A 211 16.46 -9.09 -12.45
CA ASN A 211 17.59 -8.23 -12.80
C ASN A 211 18.63 -8.14 -11.67
N LEU A 212 18.20 -8.18 -10.42
CA LEU A 212 19.08 -8.21 -9.24
C LEU A 212 19.67 -9.59 -8.94
N ARG A 213 19.39 -10.61 -9.78
CA ARG A 213 19.85 -11.99 -9.61
C ARG A 213 19.45 -12.59 -8.26
N MET A 214 18.28 -12.18 -7.78
CA MET A 214 17.69 -12.69 -6.54
C MET A 214 17.06 -14.08 -6.74
N SER A 215 16.84 -14.48 -8.00
CA SER A 215 16.42 -15.83 -8.40
C SER A 215 17.63 -16.71 -8.75
N LYS A 216 17.53 -18.04 -8.49
CA LYS A 216 18.54 -19.01 -8.93
C LYS A 216 18.57 -19.10 -10.47
N GLN A 217 19.77 -19.14 -11.05
CA GLN A 217 20.02 -19.19 -12.51
C GLN A 217 19.47 -20.44 -13.22
N ASP A 218 19.20 -21.55 -12.52
CA ASP A 218 18.83 -22.85 -13.11
C ASP A 218 17.33 -23.15 -13.22
N ARG A 219 16.44 -22.15 -13.13
CA ARG A 219 15.01 -22.40 -13.34
C ARG A 219 14.64 -22.33 -14.82
N THR A 220 14.34 -23.50 -15.38
CA THR A 220 13.67 -23.73 -16.68
C THR A 220 12.17 -23.42 -16.62
N GLU A 221 11.61 -23.22 -15.42
CA GLU A 221 10.20 -22.87 -15.21
C GLU A 221 10.05 -21.40 -14.83
N SER A 222 9.05 -20.75 -15.42
CA SER A 222 8.87 -19.29 -15.53
C SER A 222 9.24 -18.48 -14.29
N SER A 223 9.91 -17.34 -14.51
CA SER A 223 10.25 -16.27 -13.57
C SER A 223 9.05 -15.58 -12.87
N ASN A 224 7.85 -16.18 -12.92
CA ASN A 224 6.58 -15.62 -12.43
C ASN A 224 5.96 -16.40 -11.25
N ASP A 225 6.69 -17.31 -10.61
CA ASP A 225 6.23 -17.96 -9.37
C ASP A 225 6.25 -16.95 -8.20
N ALA A 226 5.08 -16.37 -7.91
CA ALA A 226 4.91 -15.38 -6.85
C ALA A 226 5.32 -15.91 -5.47
N HIS A 227 5.08 -17.19 -5.17
CA HIS A 227 5.45 -17.77 -3.87
C HIS A 227 6.97 -17.86 -3.71
N TYR A 228 7.67 -18.24 -4.80
CA TYR A 228 9.12 -18.23 -4.80
C TYR A 228 9.67 -16.81 -4.61
N ILE A 229 9.19 -15.82 -5.37
CA ILE A 229 9.63 -14.43 -5.24
C ILE A 229 9.41 -13.92 -3.82
N GLN A 230 8.24 -14.19 -3.23
CA GLN A 230 7.96 -13.85 -1.84
C GLN A 230 8.94 -14.50 -0.85
N SER A 231 9.27 -15.78 -1.06
CA SER A 231 10.22 -16.51 -0.20
C SER A 231 11.64 -15.92 -0.26
N VAL A 232 12.07 -15.49 -1.45
CA VAL A 232 13.37 -14.87 -1.68
C VAL A 232 13.47 -13.54 -0.93
N TRP A 233 12.48 -12.66 -1.09
CA TRP A 233 12.49 -11.36 -0.42
C TRP A 233 12.31 -11.48 1.08
N ARG A 234 11.51 -12.44 1.57
CA ARG A 234 11.45 -12.74 3.01
C ARG A 234 12.81 -13.16 3.56
N SER A 235 13.53 -14.01 2.82
CA SER A 235 14.88 -14.42 3.20
C SER A 235 15.86 -13.24 3.18
N ALA A 236 15.72 -12.33 2.21
CA ALA A 236 16.52 -11.12 2.13
C ALA A 236 16.29 -10.20 3.34
N VAL A 237 15.02 -9.94 3.70
CA VAL A 237 14.66 -9.15 4.89
C VAL A 237 15.25 -9.76 6.17
N ASN A 238 15.11 -11.06 6.36
CA ASN A 238 15.69 -11.76 7.53
C ASN A 238 17.23 -11.62 7.62
N LEU A 239 17.91 -11.31 6.52
CA LEU A 239 19.37 -11.16 6.44
C LEU A 239 19.84 -9.70 6.57
N MET A 240 18.93 -8.73 6.67
CA MET A 240 19.27 -7.29 6.78
C MET A 240 19.95 -6.91 8.10
N GLN A 241 19.91 -7.76 9.15
CA GLN A 241 20.62 -7.57 10.44
C GLN A 241 20.53 -6.13 11.01
N LEU A 242 19.33 -5.54 11.01
CA LEU A 242 19.11 -4.20 11.58
C LEU A 242 18.91 -4.30 13.10
N GLU A 243 19.47 -3.33 13.83
CA GLU A 243 19.62 -3.40 15.28
C GLU A 243 18.32 -3.28 16.08
N GLU A 244 17.22 -2.76 15.51
CA GLU A 244 15.84 -2.95 16.00
C GLU A 244 14.87 -2.19 15.07
N PRO A 245 13.71 -2.76 14.68
CA PRO A 245 12.74 -2.04 13.85
C PRO A 245 11.89 -1.06 14.65
N ASP A 246 12.02 0.25 14.38
CA ASP A 246 11.14 1.29 14.93
C ASP A 246 9.69 1.23 14.36
N SER A 247 9.44 0.41 13.32
CA SER A 247 8.14 0.29 12.63
C SER A 247 8.09 -0.90 11.64
N ILE A 248 7.13 -0.91 10.71
CA ILE A 248 7.06 -1.86 9.57
C ILE A 248 8.33 -1.91 8.71
N ARG A 249 9.23 -0.93 8.82
CA ARG A 249 10.37 -0.69 7.92
C ARG A 249 11.20 -1.95 7.64
N ASP A 250 11.47 -2.75 8.65
CA ASP A 250 12.38 -3.91 8.54
C ASP A 250 11.62 -5.23 8.35
N THR A 251 10.40 -5.11 7.84
CA THR A 251 9.58 -6.25 7.48
C THR A 251 9.32 -6.24 5.97
N CYS A 252 8.79 -7.33 5.45
CA CYS A 252 8.25 -7.35 4.09
C CYS A 252 7.19 -6.26 3.84
N ALA A 253 6.46 -5.82 4.88
CA ALA A 253 5.51 -4.71 4.77
C ALA A 253 6.20 -3.35 4.54
N GLY A 254 7.39 -3.14 5.11
CA GLY A 254 8.21 -1.96 4.86
C GLY A 254 8.97 -2.01 3.54
N LEU A 255 9.40 -3.21 3.13
CA LEU A 255 10.07 -3.45 1.84
C LEU A 255 9.12 -3.33 0.64
N ASP A 256 7.86 -3.78 0.76
CA ASP A 256 6.88 -3.79 -0.34
C ASP A 256 6.77 -2.46 -1.12
N PRO A 257 6.52 -1.30 -0.48
CA PRO A 257 6.46 -0.02 -1.18
C PRO A 257 7.80 0.37 -1.82
N ALA A 258 8.92 0.14 -1.13
CA ALA A 258 10.27 0.44 -1.62
C ALA A 258 10.63 -0.39 -2.85
N LEU A 259 10.30 -1.68 -2.82
CA LEU A 259 10.56 -2.63 -3.89
C LEU A 259 9.64 -2.37 -5.09
N SER A 260 8.38 -2.05 -4.87
CA SER A 260 7.46 -1.65 -5.94
C SER A 260 7.94 -0.37 -6.63
N PHE A 261 8.39 0.63 -5.85
CA PHE A 261 9.00 1.85 -6.39
C PHE A 261 10.25 1.55 -7.20
N PHE A 262 11.20 0.79 -6.63
CA PHE A 262 12.44 0.40 -7.30
C PHE A 262 12.18 -0.37 -8.60
N GLY A 263 11.23 -1.31 -8.58
CA GLY A 263 10.85 -2.07 -9.77
C GLY A 263 10.28 -1.17 -10.86
N ARG A 264 9.40 -0.22 -10.50
CA ARG A 264 8.74 0.67 -11.46
C ARG A 264 9.69 1.71 -12.07
N TYR A 265 10.41 2.46 -11.24
CA TYR A 265 11.25 3.59 -11.67
C TYR A 265 12.71 3.21 -11.93
N GLY A 266 13.14 2.02 -11.49
CA GLY A 266 14.45 1.46 -11.78
C GLY A 266 14.35 0.52 -12.96
N CYS A 267 13.98 -0.72 -12.68
CA CYS A 267 14.00 -1.79 -13.69
C CYS A 267 13.02 -1.55 -14.84
N GLY A 268 11.80 -1.11 -14.56
CA GLY A 268 10.80 -0.77 -15.58
C GLY A 268 11.22 0.42 -16.44
N HIS A 269 11.95 1.38 -15.87
CA HIS A 269 12.54 2.47 -16.67
C HIS A 269 13.63 1.95 -17.60
N CYS A 270 14.56 1.13 -17.10
CA CYS A 270 15.62 0.53 -17.92
C CYS A 270 15.05 -0.27 -19.10
N ASP A 271 14.00 -1.06 -18.85
CA ASP A 271 13.28 -1.82 -19.87
C ASP A 271 12.65 -0.90 -20.92
N LYS A 272 11.96 0.16 -20.48
CA LYS A 272 11.35 1.15 -21.37
C LYS A 272 12.35 1.89 -22.26
N VAL A 273 13.51 2.27 -21.74
CA VAL A 273 14.52 3.03 -22.48
C VAL A 273 15.52 2.14 -23.23
N GLY A 274 15.51 0.83 -22.97
CA GLY A 274 16.43 -0.13 -23.59
C GLY A 274 17.89 0.01 -23.14
N ALA A 275 18.14 0.68 -22.02
CA ALA A 275 19.49 0.95 -21.51
C ALA A 275 19.54 0.93 -19.98
N PRO A 276 20.65 0.51 -19.36
CA PRO A 276 20.77 0.46 -17.92
C PRO A 276 20.99 1.87 -17.34
N VAL A 277 20.02 2.36 -16.55
CA VAL A 277 20.06 3.67 -15.87
C VAL A 277 20.02 3.47 -14.36
N ARG A 278 21.03 3.95 -13.64
CA ARG A 278 21.13 3.72 -12.19
C ARG A 278 19.98 4.44 -11.46
N LEU A 279 19.38 3.76 -10.49
CA LEU A 279 18.38 4.34 -9.59
C LEU A 279 18.94 4.47 -8.17
N GLY A 280 19.69 3.49 -7.69
CA GLY A 280 20.21 3.45 -6.33
C GLY A 280 21.29 2.40 -6.13
N ARG A 281 21.72 2.20 -4.89
CA ARG A 281 22.86 1.32 -4.55
C ARG A 281 22.61 -0.14 -4.91
N ALA A 282 21.36 -0.60 -4.86
CA ALA A 282 20.98 -1.96 -5.28
C ALA A 282 21.34 -2.26 -6.75
N CYS A 283 21.44 -1.24 -7.62
CA CYS A 283 21.86 -1.42 -9.01
C CYS A 283 23.30 -1.98 -9.15
N ASN A 284 24.14 -1.93 -8.11
CA ASN A 284 25.47 -2.57 -8.11
C ASN A 284 25.42 -4.11 -8.21
N TYR A 285 24.26 -4.70 -7.91
CA TYR A 285 24.00 -6.14 -8.02
C TYR A 285 23.24 -6.50 -9.29
N CYS A 286 22.82 -5.50 -10.08
CA CYS A 286 22.04 -5.71 -11.29
C CYS A 286 22.90 -6.32 -12.41
N ARG A 287 22.34 -7.30 -13.12
CA ARG A 287 22.99 -8.00 -14.23
C ARG A 287 23.31 -7.11 -15.43
N LEU A 288 22.61 -5.99 -15.59
CA LEU A 288 22.73 -5.09 -16.75
C LEU A 288 23.91 -4.11 -16.65
N PHE A 289 24.53 -3.96 -15.47
CA PHE A 289 25.68 -3.08 -15.24
C PHE A 289 27.01 -3.84 -15.17
N ARG A 290 27.04 -5.08 -15.64
CA ARG A 290 28.22 -5.96 -15.64
C ARG A 290 28.50 -6.50 -17.02
#